data_AF-A0A7X3G0T7-F1
#
_entry.id   AF-A0A7X3G0T7-F1
#
_cell.length_a   1.000
_cell.length_b   1.000
_cell.length_c   1.000
_cell.angle_alpha   90.00
_cell.angle_beta   90.00
_cell.angle_gamma   90.00
#
_symmetry.space_group_name_H-M   'P 1'
#
loop_
_entity.id
_entity.type
_entity.pdbx_description
1 polymer ?
#
loop_
_entity_poly.entity_id
_entity_poly.type
_entity_poly.pdbx_seq_one_letter_code
_entity_poly.pdbx_strand_id
1 'polypeptide(L)'
;MSTRLLALLLLCTARCALAGPQPLADEELAQVRGADGVSFAVRLQLNRPGDGTTGDSRLTIGQTVDGRTTYTVLKNIGGVIQMVGLNISPQAAADGTNYLALTLPAWTKFTDAGFDSLSVQADPRGPVTQSLGQVTLNGELQMQGQLRLWSH
;
A
#
# COMPACT_ATOMS: atom_id res chain seq x y z
N MET A 1 48.96 -6.77 31.52
CA MET A 1 47.94 -5.89 30.93
C MET A 1 46.61 -6.19 31.60
N SER A 2 46.05 -5.18 32.27
CA SER A 2 45.00 -5.31 33.29
C SER A 2 43.66 -5.77 32.70
N THR A 3 43.12 -6.88 33.23
CA THR A 3 41.77 -7.41 32.98
C THR A 3 40.66 -6.38 33.23
N ARG A 4 40.95 -5.31 33.99
CA ARG A 4 40.02 -4.19 34.22
C ARG A 4 39.82 -3.29 33.00
N LEU A 5 40.80 -3.22 32.09
CA LEU A 5 40.68 -2.41 30.86
C LEU A 5 39.76 -3.08 29.82
N LEU A 6 39.78 -4.41 29.76
CA LEU A 6 38.95 -5.20 28.85
C LEU A 6 37.46 -5.16 29.26
N ALA A 7 37.18 -5.20 30.56
CA ALA A 7 35.82 -5.05 31.09
C ALA A 7 35.23 -3.65 30.80
N LEU A 8 36.05 -2.59 30.89
CA LEU A 8 35.61 -1.23 30.58
C LEU A 8 35.33 -1.02 29.08
N LEU A 9 36.12 -1.65 28.20
CA LEU A 9 35.86 -1.62 26.76
C LEU A 9 34.58 -2.38 26.37
N LEU A 10 34.27 -3.52 27.02
CA LEU A 10 33.03 -4.27 26.79
C LEU A 10 31.77 -3.55 27.31
N LEU A 11 31.89 -2.71 28.34
CA LEU A 11 30.77 -1.93 28.88
C LEU A 11 30.42 -0.70 28.03
N CYS A 12 31.38 -0.16 27.26
CA CYS A 12 31.14 0.95 26.34
C CYS A 12 30.47 0.51 25.02
N THR A 13 30.72 -0.72 24.54
CA THR A 13 30.08 -1.22 23.31
C THR A 13 28.60 -1.61 23.50
N ALA A 14 28.18 -1.89 24.73
CA ALA A 14 26.79 -2.26 25.05
C ALA A 14 25.80 -1.08 25.07
N ARG A 15 26.27 0.18 25.08
CA ARG A 15 25.40 1.37 25.14
C ARG A 15 24.98 1.94 23.78
N CYS A 16 25.53 1.45 22.68
CA CYS A 16 25.28 2.04 21.35
C CYS A 16 24.07 1.47 20.61
N ALA A 17 23.33 0.50 21.15
CA ALA A 17 22.33 -0.26 20.38
C ALA A 17 20.86 0.03 20.74
N LEU A 18 20.57 1.09 21.50
CA LEU A 18 19.21 1.46 21.89
C LEU A 18 18.87 2.91 21.54
N ALA A 19 19.17 3.31 20.30
CA ALA A 19 18.58 4.51 19.73
C ALA A 19 17.18 4.16 19.20
N GLY A 20 16.14 4.78 19.77
CA GLY A 20 14.80 4.71 19.21
C GLY A 20 14.73 5.44 17.85
N PRO A 21 13.63 5.29 17.09
CA PRO A 21 13.46 6.01 15.83
C PRO A 21 13.58 7.52 16.07
N GLN A 22 14.59 8.15 15.46
CA GLN A 22 14.79 9.59 15.51
C GLN A 22 14.30 10.21 14.19
N PRO A 23 13.49 11.28 14.23
CA PRO A 23 13.18 12.04 13.02
C PRO A 23 14.45 12.70 12.49
N LEU A 24 14.71 12.54 11.19
CA LEU A 24 15.85 13.14 10.50
C LEU A 24 15.44 14.47 9.87
N ALA A 25 16.29 15.49 9.98
CA ALA A 25 16.16 16.70 9.17
C ALA A 25 16.51 16.41 7.69
N ASP A 26 16.11 17.28 6.77
CA ASP A 26 16.29 17.07 5.33
C ASP A 26 17.75 16.85 4.92
N GLU A 27 18.69 17.56 5.56
CA GLU A 27 20.12 17.42 5.31
C GLU A 27 20.67 16.07 5.80
N GLU A 28 20.09 15.51 6.87
CA GLU A 28 20.46 14.21 7.41
C GLU A 28 19.82 13.08 6.59
N LEU A 29 18.56 13.27 6.16
CA LEU A 29 17.87 12.36 5.27
C LEU A 29 18.61 12.20 3.93
N ALA A 30 19.23 13.28 3.44
CA ALA A 30 20.06 13.27 2.24
C ALA A 30 21.35 12.44 2.38
N GLN A 31 21.77 12.10 3.61
CA GLN A 31 22.94 11.25 3.87
C GLN A 31 22.60 9.76 3.91
N VAL A 32 21.31 9.41 3.99
CA VAL A 32 20.86 8.02 3.89
C VAL A 32 21.17 7.51 2.48
N ARG A 33 22.05 6.52 2.36
CA ARG A 33 22.48 5.95 1.07
C ARG A 33 21.67 4.70 0.75
N GLY A 34 21.52 4.40 -0.54
CA GLY A 34 20.58 3.44 -1.16
C GLY A 34 20.61 1.96 -0.76
N ALA A 35 21.09 1.61 0.44
CA ALA A 35 20.88 0.31 1.09
C ALA A 35 19.99 0.41 2.36
N ASP A 36 19.75 1.61 2.89
CA ASP A 36 18.90 1.85 4.08
C ASP A 36 17.42 2.09 3.76
N GLY A 37 17.01 1.89 2.49
CA GLY A 37 15.61 1.93 2.11
C GLY A 37 14.81 0.80 2.76
N VAL A 38 13.52 1.03 3.02
CA VAL A 38 12.64 -0.02 3.52
C VAL A 38 12.06 -0.78 2.33
N SER A 39 12.47 -2.03 2.18
CA SER A 39 11.87 -2.96 1.21
C SER A 39 10.72 -3.71 1.85
N PHE A 40 9.60 -3.82 1.15
CA PHE A 40 8.41 -4.47 1.67
C PHE A 40 7.61 -5.18 0.57
N ALA A 41 6.74 -6.06 1.01
CA ALA A 41 5.73 -6.71 0.18
C ALA A 41 4.36 -6.41 0.78
N VAL A 42 3.34 -6.28 -0.08
CA VAL A 42 1.98 -6.00 0.34
C VAL A 42 1.08 -7.13 -0.13
N ARG A 43 0.28 -7.67 0.77
CA ARG A 43 -0.84 -8.53 0.44
C ARG A 43 -2.13 -7.85 0.87
N LEU A 44 -2.86 -7.32 -0.10
CA LEU A 44 -4.20 -6.78 0.10
C LEU A 44 -5.21 -7.91 -0.17
N GLN A 45 -6.07 -8.17 0.80
CA GLN A 45 -7.14 -9.16 0.66
C GLN A 45 -8.46 -8.50 1.02
N LEU A 46 -9.37 -8.43 0.05
CA LEU A 46 -10.76 -8.05 0.30
C LEU A 46 -11.57 -9.33 0.45
N ASN A 47 -12.08 -9.55 1.66
CA ASN A 47 -12.89 -10.72 1.95
C ASN A 47 -14.27 -10.52 1.33
N ARG A 48 -14.60 -11.42 0.40
CA ARG A 48 -15.98 -11.59 -0.04
C ARG A 48 -16.75 -12.31 1.08
N PRO A 49 -18.00 -11.91 1.39
CA PRO A 49 -18.88 -12.72 2.22
C PRO A 49 -18.91 -14.14 1.66
N GLY A 50 -18.38 -15.09 2.41
CA GLY A 50 -18.46 -16.51 2.06
C GLY A 50 -19.89 -17.01 2.19
N ASP A 51 -20.24 -17.96 1.32
CA ASP A 51 -21.27 -19.00 1.52
C ASP A 51 -22.70 -18.63 1.99
N GLY A 52 -23.07 -17.35 2.01
CA GLY A 52 -24.46 -16.92 2.22
C GLY A 52 -24.84 -16.65 3.68
N THR A 53 -23.87 -16.55 4.59
CA THR A 53 -24.11 -16.20 6.01
C THR A 53 -23.97 -14.71 6.31
N THR A 54 -23.29 -13.97 5.44
CA THR A 54 -23.15 -12.50 5.51
C THR A 54 -23.76 -11.89 4.25
N GLY A 55 -24.63 -10.88 4.42
CA GLY A 55 -25.26 -10.18 3.31
C GLY A 55 -24.22 -9.61 2.34
N ASP A 56 -24.58 -9.53 1.06
CA ASP A 56 -23.72 -9.05 -0.03
C ASP A 56 -22.87 -7.83 0.39
N SER A 57 -21.55 -7.87 0.12
CA SER A 57 -20.70 -6.69 0.31
C SER A 57 -20.98 -5.67 -0.78
N ARG A 58 -21.10 -4.39 -0.44
CA ARG A 58 -21.39 -3.33 -1.42
C ARG A 58 -20.48 -2.13 -1.22
N LEU A 59 -19.86 -1.69 -2.30
CA LEU A 59 -19.29 -0.33 -2.40
C LEU A 59 -20.25 0.52 -3.22
N THR A 60 -20.69 1.63 -2.64
CA THR A 60 -21.70 2.50 -3.26
C THR A 60 -21.17 3.92 -3.40
N ILE A 61 -21.29 4.47 -4.61
CA ILE A 61 -20.91 5.85 -4.89
C ILE A 61 -22.18 6.61 -5.27
N GLY A 62 -22.58 7.57 -4.45
CA GLY A 62 -23.77 8.39 -4.67
C GLY A 62 -23.44 9.64 -5.50
N GLN A 63 -24.31 9.96 -6.46
CA GLN A 63 -24.23 11.16 -7.28
C GLN A 63 -25.59 11.86 -7.23
N THR A 64 -25.60 13.18 -6.97
CA THR A 64 -26.85 13.97 -6.91
C THR A 64 -26.86 14.99 -8.04
N VAL A 65 -27.89 14.94 -8.89
CA VAL A 65 -28.12 15.85 -10.01
C VAL A 65 -29.58 16.27 -9.99
N ASP A 66 -29.86 17.58 -10.09
CA ASP A 66 -31.22 18.15 -10.07
C ASP A 66 -32.08 17.66 -8.89
N GLY A 67 -31.48 17.53 -7.70
CA GLY A 67 -32.16 17.06 -6.50
C GLY A 67 -32.44 15.55 -6.45
N ARG A 68 -32.00 14.79 -7.46
CA ARG A 68 -32.14 13.33 -7.52
C ARG A 68 -30.80 12.65 -7.27
N THR A 69 -30.74 11.75 -6.29
CA THR A 69 -29.55 10.93 -6.03
C THR A 69 -29.65 9.57 -6.72
N THR A 70 -28.60 9.18 -7.43
CA THR A 70 -28.41 7.85 -8.00
C THR A 70 -27.12 7.24 -7.46
N TYR A 71 -27.10 5.93 -7.27
CA TYR A 71 -25.99 5.21 -6.68
C TYR A 71 -25.42 4.21 -7.67
N THR A 72 -24.12 4.32 -7.94
CA THR A 72 -23.35 3.24 -8.54
C THR A 72 -23.02 2.22 -7.45
N VAL A 73 -23.42 0.97 -7.65
CA VAL A 73 -23.27 -0.11 -6.66
C VAL A 73 -22.41 -1.23 -7.25
N LEU A 74 -21.28 -1.49 -6.61
CA LEU A 74 -20.40 -2.64 -6.86
C LEU A 74 -20.65 -3.71 -5.81
N LYS A 75 -21.14 -4.88 -6.25
CA LYS A 75 -21.47 -6.01 -5.38
C LYS A 75 -20.30 -6.98 -5.28
N ASN A 76 -20.06 -7.45 -4.06
CA ASN A 76 -19.13 -8.52 -3.71
C ASN A 76 -17.70 -8.26 -4.20
N ILE A 77 -17.21 -7.05 -3.97
CA ILE A 77 -15.79 -6.75 -4.19
C ILE A 77 -14.96 -7.70 -3.34
N GLY A 78 -14.02 -8.40 -3.95
CA GLY A 78 -13.20 -9.38 -3.27
C GLY A 78 -11.93 -9.72 -4.03
N GLY A 79 -11.20 -10.67 -3.46
CA GLY A 79 -9.98 -11.25 -4.02
C GLY A 79 -8.71 -10.77 -3.35
N VAL A 80 -7.58 -11.22 -3.91
CA VAL A 80 -6.24 -10.99 -3.36
C VAL A 80 -5.38 -10.27 -4.38
N ILE A 81 -4.69 -9.22 -3.93
CA ILE A 81 -3.65 -8.51 -4.67
C ILE A 81 -2.35 -8.65 -3.87
N GLN A 82 -1.36 -9.29 -4.47
CA GLN A 82 -0.03 -9.46 -3.88
C GLN A 82 0.97 -8.63 -4.67
N MET A 83 1.75 -7.79 -3.99
CA MET A 83 2.76 -6.92 -4.58
C MET A 83 4.10 -7.21 -3.90
N VAL A 84 5.14 -7.44 -4.70
CA VAL A 84 6.50 -7.74 -4.23
C VAL A 84 7.50 -6.84 -4.96
N GLY A 85 8.59 -6.48 -4.27
CA GLY A 85 9.64 -5.61 -4.80
C GLY A 85 9.34 -4.12 -4.65
N LEU A 86 8.53 -3.75 -3.66
CA LEU A 86 8.35 -2.36 -3.26
C LEU A 86 9.52 -1.94 -2.38
N ASN A 87 10.03 -0.74 -2.61
CA ASN A 87 11.08 -0.12 -1.82
C ASN A 87 10.76 1.37 -1.66
N ILE A 88 10.94 1.89 -0.44
CA ILE A 88 10.90 3.31 -0.17
C ILE A 88 12.30 3.77 0.27
N SER A 89 12.89 4.73 -0.44
CA SER A 89 14.25 5.21 -0.15
C SER A 89 14.44 6.69 -0.51
N PRO A 90 15.22 7.46 0.26
CA PRO A 90 15.62 8.81 -0.12
C PRO A 90 16.61 8.76 -1.29
N GLN A 91 16.51 9.73 -2.19
CA GLN A 91 17.30 9.84 -3.41
C GLN A 91 17.64 11.31 -3.68
N ALA A 92 18.78 11.55 -4.34
CA ALA A 92 19.15 12.85 -4.86
C ALA A 92 18.93 12.89 -6.37
N ALA A 93 18.25 13.92 -6.86
CA ALA A 93 18.07 14.18 -8.28
C ALA A 93 19.35 14.80 -8.89
N ALA A 94 19.45 14.77 -10.21
CA ALA A 94 20.62 15.30 -10.93
C ALA A 94 20.81 16.82 -10.76
N ASP A 95 19.74 17.53 -10.41
CA ASP A 95 19.74 18.96 -10.09
C ASP A 95 20.10 19.26 -8.62
N GLY A 96 20.39 18.24 -7.81
CA GLY A 96 20.74 18.36 -6.40
C GLY A 96 19.54 18.34 -5.45
N THR A 97 18.31 18.24 -5.95
CA THR A 97 17.10 18.18 -5.12
C THR A 97 16.93 16.79 -4.48
N ASN A 98 16.57 16.74 -3.21
CA ASN A 98 16.26 15.48 -2.52
C ASN A 98 14.79 15.08 -2.71
N TYR A 99 14.52 13.79 -2.83
CA TYR A 99 13.17 13.24 -2.92
C TYR A 99 13.10 11.83 -2.33
N LEU A 100 11.91 11.42 -1.92
CA LEU A 100 11.62 10.04 -1.53
C LEU A 100 11.14 9.26 -2.77
N ALA A 101 11.81 8.16 -3.09
CA ALA A 101 11.41 7.25 -4.14
C ALA A 101 10.61 6.09 -3.56
N LEU A 102 9.39 5.88 -4.06
CA LEU A 102 8.64 4.64 -3.87
C LEU A 102 8.68 3.85 -5.17
N THR A 103 9.36 2.71 -5.21
CA THR A 103 9.41 1.88 -6.41
C THR A 103 8.03 1.31 -6.73
N LEU A 104 7.76 1.13 -8.02
CA LEU A 104 6.61 0.33 -8.44
C LEU A 104 6.87 -1.15 -8.13
N PRO A 105 5.83 -1.97 -7.88
CA PRO A 105 6.03 -3.39 -7.61
C PRO A 105 6.69 -4.08 -8.80
N ALA A 106 7.82 -4.75 -8.56
CA ALA A 106 8.48 -5.56 -9.58
C ALA A 106 7.57 -6.70 -10.08
N TRP A 107 6.71 -7.21 -9.19
CA TRP A 107 5.72 -8.22 -9.51
C TRP A 107 4.44 -8.00 -8.71
N THR A 108 3.31 -8.05 -9.41
CA THR A 108 1.97 -8.01 -8.82
C THR A 108 1.17 -9.21 -9.29
N LYS A 109 0.50 -9.91 -8.39
CA LYS A 109 -0.43 -11.00 -8.71
C LYS A 109 -1.83 -10.68 -8.23
N PHE A 110 -2.80 -10.94 -9.11
CA PHE A 110 -4.21 -10.87 -8.84
C PHE A 110 -4.77 -12.30 -8.76
N THR A 111 -5.52 -12.59 -7.72
CA THR A 111 -6.22 -13.87 -7.54
C THR A 111 -7.67 -13.57 -7.16
N ASP A 112 -8.57 -13.84 -8.11
CA ASP A 112 -10.00 -13.57 -8.05
C ASP A 112 -10.34 -12.14 -7.61
N ALA A 113 -9.50 -11.18 -8.04
CA ALA A 113 -9.66 -9.78 -7.67
C ALA A 113 -10.70 -9.10 -8.54
N GLY A 114 -11.77 -8.57 -7.95
CA GLY A 114 -12.81 -7.89 -8.71
C GLY A 114 -14.16 -7.87 -8.01
N PHE A 115 -15.24 -7.80 -8.78
CA PHE A 115 -16.62 -7.66 -8.30
C PHE A 115 -17.60 -8.46 -9.16
N ASP A 116 -18.69 -8.91 -8.54
CA ASP A 116 -19.69 -9.78 -9.20
C ASP A 116 -20.73 -8.99 -10.00
N SER A 117 -21.01 -7.75 -9.61
CA SER A 117 -21.97 -6.91 -10.32
C SER A 117 -21.69 -5.43 -10.15
N LEU A 118 -21.82 -4.68 -11.24
CA LEU A 118 -21.91 -3.23 -11.27
C LEU A 118 -23.35 -2.84 -11.62
N SER A 119 -23.95 -1.90 -10.91
CA SER A 119 -25.32 -1.44 -11.18
C SER A 119 -25.51 0.04 -10.84
N VAL A 120 -26.59 0.64 -11.35
CA VAL A 120 -27.01 1.99 -10.97
C VAL A 120 -28.44 1.92 -10.44
N GLN A 121 -28.67 2.40 -9.22
CA GLN A 121 -29.96 2.30 -8.54
C GLN A 121 -30.29 3.55 -7.70
N ALA A 122 -31.57 3.78 -7.44
CA ALA A 122 -32.04 4.92 -6.65
C ALA A 122 -31.90 4.69 -5.13
N ASP A 123 -31.92 3.44 -4.68
CA ASP A 123 -31.70 3.05 -3.28
C ASP A 123 -30.44 2.17 -3.23
N PRO A 124 -29.35 2.55 -2.53
CA PRO A 124 -28.10 1.78 -2.48
C PRO A 124 -28.22 0.45 -1.70
N ARG A 125 -29.27 0.30 -0.88
CA ARG A 125 -29.55 -0.92 -0.10
C ARG A 125 -30.57 -1.84 -0.76
N GLY A 126 -31.28 -1.34 -1.77
CA GLY A 126 -32.23 -2.13 -2.57
C GLY A 126 -31.59 -3.33 -3.26
N PRO A 127 -32.39 -4.33 -3.69
CA PRO A 127 -31.90 -5.46 -4.47
C PRO A 127 -31.26 -4.99 -5.78
N VAL A 128 -30.14 -5.63 -6.16
CA VAL A 128 -29.52 -5.41 -7.47
C VAL A 128 -30.33 -6.21 -8.50
N THR A 129 -31.17 -5.54 -9.27
CA THR A 129 -32.06 -6.17 -10.27
C THR A 129 -31.50 -6.17 -11.68
N GLN A 130 -30.54 -5.28 -11.97
CA GLN A 130 -29.88 -5.17 -13.28
C GLN A 130 -28.38 -4.94 -13.10
N SER A 131 -27.57 -5.84 -13.66
CA SER A 131 -26.12 -5.74 -13.67
C SER A 131 -25.64 -5.22 -15.03
N LEU A 132 -24.76 -4.22 -15.00
CA LEU A 132 -24.04 -3.69 -16.15
C LEU A 132 -22.79 -4.51 -16.48
N GLY A 133 -22.41 -5.45 -15.61
CA GLY A 133 -21.29 -6.35 -15.83
C GLY A 133 -20.61 -6.78 -14.54
N GLN A 134 -19.59 -7.61 -14.72
CA GLN A 134 -18.72 -8.12 -13.67
C GLN A 134 -17.27 -8.03 -14.11
N VAL A 135 -16.35 -7.99 -13.15
CA VAL A 135 -14.91 -8.01 -13.44
C VAL A 135 -14.27 -9.00 -12.49
N THR A 136 -13.42 -9.87 -13.06
CA THR A 136 -12.53 -10.73 -12.29
C THR A 136 -11.15 -10.67 -12.93
N LEU A 137 -10.14 -10.36 -12.13
CA LEU A 137 -8.75 -10.29 -12.53
C LEU A 137 -7.99 -11.47 -11.93
N ASN A 138 -7.42 -12.27 -12.82
CA ASN A 138 -6.55 -13.38 -12.52
C ASN A 138 -5.33 -13.26 -13.42
N GLY A 139 -4.16 -13.05 -12.84
CA GLY A 139 -2.94 -12.87 -13.62
C GLY A 139 -1.87 -12.11 -12.88
N GLU A 140 -0.82 -11.79 -13.62
CA GLU A 140 0.39 -11.17 -13.10
C GLU A 140 0.75 -9.93 -13.93
N LEU A 141 1.27 -8.91 -13.25
CA LEU A 141 1.76 -7.68 -13.84
C LEU A 141 3.17 -7.41 -13.33
N GLN A 142 4.09 -7.10 -14.24
CA GLN A 142 5.42 -6.61 -13.90
C GLN A 142 5.50 -5.13 -14.23
N MET A 143 6.01 -4.34 -13.27
CA MET A 143 6.16 -2.90 -13.43
C MET A 143 7.58 -2.48 -13.09
N GLN A 144 8.04 -1.42 -13.75
CA GLN A 144 9.33 -0.79 -13.46
C GLN A 144 9.12 0.72 -13.38
N GLY A 145 9.84 1.36 -12.47
CA GLY A 145 9.77 2.80 -12.22
C GLY A 145 9.59 3.12 -10.75
N GLN A 146 9.35 4.40 -10.46
CA GLN A 146 9.18 4.89 -9.10
C GLN A 146 8.28 6.13 -9.09
N LEU A 147 7.49 6.27 -8.04
CA LEU A 147 6.87 7.52 -7.64
C LEU A 147 7.92 8.35 -6.90
N ARG A 148 8.10 9.61 -7.29
CA ARG A 148 9.00 10.56 -6.64
C ARG A 148 8.17 11.55 -5.82
N LEU A 149 8.50 11.67 -4.54
CA LEU A 149 7.81 12.54 -3.58
C LEU A 149 8.82 13.57 -3.08
N TRP A 150 8.51 14.86 -3.23
CA TRP A 150 9.32 15.95 -2.70
C TRP A 150 8.73 16.42 -1.37
N SER A 151 9.56 16.77 -0.40
CA SER A 151 9.11 17.58 0.75
C SER A 151 8.72 18.98 0.23
N HIS A 152 7.68 19.56 0.84
CA HIS A 152 7.26 20.95 0.59
C HIS A 152 7.57 21.76 1.85
#